data_AF-A0A3D0PWQ7-F1
#
_entry.id   AF-A0A3D0PWQ7-F1
#
_cell.length_a   1.000
_cell.length_b   1.000
_cell.length_c   1.000
_cell.angle_alpha   90.00
_cell.angle_beta   90.00
_cell.angle_gamma   90.00
#
_symmetry.space_group_name_H-M   'P 1'
#
loop_
_entity.id
_entity.type
_entity.pdbx_description
1 polymer ?
#
loop_
_entity_poly.entity_id
_entity_poly.type
_entity_poly.pdbx_seq_one_letter_code
_entity_poly.pdbx_strand_id
1 'polypeptide(L)'
;MTESFSTRLGSIMESRDLKQVDFIHAAQKFNVKLGKSQMSQYVSGKTVPRADISRFLAEFLQVDEDWLMGKDVPMERTVSTRSGSPDAYPDDIASAQTQPTEGRTMRTFTKSHKLDHVLYDVRGPVADEAARMESAGTHILKLNIGNPAPFGFRTPDEVVYDMSQQLPDTEGYSPSKGLFSARKAIMQYAQLKNIPNVSIDDIYTGNGVSELINLSLSALLDNGDEVLVPSPDYPLWTACV
;
A
#
# COMPACT_ATOMS: atom_id res chain seq x y z
N MET A 1 -5.07 -13.44 -37.37
CA MET A 1 -4.95 -12.26 -36.48
C MET A 1 -5.14 -12.80 -35.08
N THR A 2 -4.11 -12.80 -34.23
CA THR A 2 -4.23 -13.29 -32.85
C THR A 2 -5.15 -12.36 -32.08
N GLU A 3 -6.25 -12.89 -31.54
CA GLU A 3 -7.21 -12.09 -30.76
C GLU A 3 -6.58 -11.64 -29.45
N SER A 4 -6.86 -10.38 -29.07
CA SER A 4 -6.33 -9.80 -27.84
C SER A 4 -6.99 -10.41 -26.60
N PHE A 5 -6.28 -10.38 -25.46
CA PHE A 5 -6.79 -10.81 -24.16
C PHE A 5 -8.16 -10.18 -23.83
N SER A 6 -8.34 -8.87 -24.04
CA SER A 6 -9.60 -8.19 -23.77
C SER A 6 -10.74 -8.67 -24.66
N THR A 7 -10.45 -9.04 -25.90
CA THR A 7 -11.45 -9.58 -26.84
C THR A 7 -11.93 -10.96 -26.36
N ARG A 8 -11.00 -11.85 -25.98
CA ARG A 8 -11.33 -13.19 -25.48
C ARG A 8 -12.04 -13.14 -24.13
N LEU A 9 -11.60 -12.26 -23.22
CA LEU A 9 -12.25 -12.02 -21.94
C LEU A 9 -13.67 -11.48 -22.12
N GLY A 10 -13.89 -10.53 -23.03
CA GLY A 10 -15.23 -10.01 -23.33
C GLY A 10 -16.16 -11.08 -23.90
N SER A 11 -15.68 -11.86 -24.87
CA SER A 11 -16.45 -12.92 -25.53
C SER A 11 -16.86 -14.04 -24.56
N ILE A 12 -15.96 -14.46 -23.66
CA ILE A 12 -16.28 -15.50 -22.67
C ILE A 12 -17.21 -14.97 -21.56
N MET A 13 -17.10 -13.69 -21.20
CA MET A 13 -18.04 -13.05 -20.28
C MET A 13 -19.45 -12.99 -20.85
N GLU A 14 -19.58 -12.63 -22.13
CA GLU A 14 -20.87 -12.54 -22.82
C GLU A 14 -21.50 -13.93 -23.02
N SER A 15 -20.72 -14.92 -23.46
CA SER A 15 -21.24 -16.29 -23.68
C SER A 15 -21.67 -17.01 -22.41
N ARG A 16 -21.21 -16.56 -21.23
CA ARG A 16 -21.53 -17.15 -19.93
C ARG A 16 -22.37 -16.24 -19.02
N ASP A 17 -22.88 -15.12 -19.56
CA ASP A 17 -23.66 -14.10 -18.82
C ASP A 17 -22.96 -13.62 -17.52
N LEU A 18 -21.63 -13.47 -17.56
CA LEU A 18 -20.82 -13.06 -16.43
C LEU A 18 -20.61 -11.54 -16.44
N LYS A 19 -20.85 -10.90 -15.29
CA LYS A 19 -20.62 -9.47 -15.08
C LYS A 19 -19.28 -9.25 -14.40
N GLN A 20 -18.72 -8.05 -14.55
CA GLN A 20 -17.45 -7.68 -13.89
C GLN A 20 -17.50 -7.86 -12.36
N VAL A 21 -18.69 -7.74 -11.75
CA VAL A 21 -18.89 -7.94 -10.31
C VAL A 21 -18.66 -9.38 -9.85
N ASP A 22 -18.90 -10.37 -10.72
CA ASP A 22 -18.76 -11.79 -10.37
C ASP A 22 -17.30 -12.17 -10.14
N PHE A 23 -16.39 -11.59 -10.94
CA PHE A 23 -14.95 -11.74 -10.77
C PHE A 23 -14.45 -11.11 -9.47
N ILE A 24 -15.05 -10.00 -9.05
CA ILE A 24 -14.66 -9.31 -7.81
C ILE A 24 -15.07 -10.12 -6.59
N HIS A 25 -16.28 -10.69 -6.60
CA HIS A 25 -16.73 -11.59 -5.54
C HIS A 25 -15.94 -12.90 -5.51
N ALA A 26 -15.60 -13.45 -6.68
CA ALA A 26 -14.77 -14.65 -6.77
C ALA A 26 -13.34 -14.39 -6.26
N ALA A 27 -12.73 -13.25 -6.59
CA ALA A 27 -11.37 -12.93 -6.19
C ALA A 27 -11.18 -12.96 -4.65
N GLN A 28 -12.20 -12.57 -3.88
CA GLN A 28 -12.17 -12.67 -2.41
C GLN A 28 -12.04 -14.13 -1.92
N LYS A 29 -12.63 -15.09 -2.63
CA LYS A 29 -12.55 -16.53 -2.30
C LYS A 29 -11.20 -17.15 -2.69
N PHE A 30 -10.57 -16.62 -3.73
CA PHE A 30 -9.25 -17.08 -4.21
C PHE A 30 -8.08 -16.34 -3.54
N ASN A 31 -8.34 -15.52 -2.51
CA ASN A 31 -7.35 -14.69 -1.81
C ASN A 31 -6.58 -13.73 -2.76
N VAL A 32 -7.23 -13.28 -3.84
CA VAL A 32 -6.70 -12.35 -4.83
C VAL A 32 -7.33 -10.96 -4.63
N LYS A 33 -6.50 -9.91 -4.60
CA LYS A 33 -6.99 -8.52 -4.54
C LYS A 33 -7.34 -8.02 -5.94
N LEU A 34 -8.62 -8.05 -6.29
CA LEU A 34 -9.13 -7.51 -7.56
C LEU A 34 -10.22 -6.46 -7.31
N GLY A 35 -9.99 -5.23 -7.79
CA GLY A 35 -10.93 -4.10 -7.65
C GLY A 35 -11.78 -3.81 -8.89
N LYS A 36 -12.87 -3.05 -8.73
CA LYS A 36 -13.77 -2.62 -9.83
C LYS A 36 -13.03 -1.91 -10.96
N SER A 37 -12.15 -0.97 -10.62
CA SER A 37 -11.37 -0.21 -11.61
C SER A 37 -10.43 -1.10 -12.42
N GLN A 38 -9.76 -2.03 -11.75
CA GLN A 38 -8.82 -2.96 -12.35
C GLN A 38 -9.51 -3.95 -13.31
N MET A 39 -10.66 -4.49 -12.91
CA MET A 39 -11.47 -5.36 -13.79
C MET A 39 -11.97 -4.60 -15.03
N SER A 40 -12.40 -3.35 -14.87
CA SER A 40 -12.82 -2.49 -15.98
C SER A 40 -11.67 -2.19 -16.96
N GLN A 41 -10.44 -2.01 -16.46
CA GLN A 41 -9.25 -1.83 -17.29
C GLN A 41 -8.90 -3.08 -18.11
N TYR A 42 -9.14 -4.28 -17.57
CA TYR A 42 -8.95 -5.56 -18.28
C TYR A 42 -9.96 -5.75 -19.41
N VAL A 43 -11.24 -5.48 -19.15
CA VAL A 43 -12.29 -5.59 -20.18
C VAL A 43 -12.09 -4.56 -21.29
N SER A 44 -11.65 -3.35 -20.96
CA SER A 44 -11.37 -2.30 -21.95
C SER A 44 -10.02 -2.44 -22.67
N GLY A 45 -9.20 -3.44 -22.32
CA GLY A 45 -7.90 -3.69 -22.95
C GLY A 45 -6.81 -2.65 -22.62
N LYS A 46 -7.06 -1.75 -21.65
CA LYS A 46 -6.09 -0.73 -21.22
C LYS A 46 -4.89 -1.33 -20.47
N THR A 47 -5.06 -2.52 -19.90
CA THR A 47 -4.02 -3.20 -19.11
C THR A 47 -4.17 -4.70 -19.25
N VAL A 48 -3.06 -5.43 -19.18
CA VAL A 48 -3.02 -6.90 -19.18
C VAL A 48 -2.77 -7.37 -17.74
N PRO A 49 -3.46 -8.42 -17.26
CA PRO A 49 -3.26 -8.93 -15.90
C PRO A 49 -1.85 -9.50 -15.69
N ARG A 50 -1.39 -9.49 -14.44
CA ARG A 50 -0.19 -10.21 -13.99
C ARG A 50 -0.49 -11.71 -13.89
N ALA A 51 0.55 -12.54 -13.84
CA ALA A 51 0.45 -14.02 -13.88
C ALA A 51 -0.45 -14.63 -12.79
N ASP A 52 -0.51 -14.02 -11.61
CA ASP A 52 -1.39 -14.43 -10.52
C ASP A 52 -2.86 -14.16 -10.85
N ILE A 53 -3.15 -13.00 -11.43
CA ILE A 53 -4.51 -12.59 -11.82
C ILE A 53 -4.96 -13.32 -13.09
N SER A 54 -4.09 -13.52 -14.08
CA SER A 54 -4.43 -14.30 -15.29
C SER A 54 -4.79 -15.74 -14.95
N ARG A 55 -4.04 -16.38 -14.04
CA ARG A 55 -4.34 -17.72 -13.56
C ARG A 55 -5.68 -17.79 -12.84
N PHE A 56 -5.96 -16.83 -11.96
CA PHE A 56 -7.26 -16.71 -11.31
C PHE A 56 -8.41 -16.56 -12.33
N LEU A 57 -8.26 -15.65 -13.31
CA LEU A 57 -9.27 -15.43 -14.33
C LEU A 57 -9.51 -16.70 -15.15
N ALA A 58 -8.44 -17.39 -15.58
CA ALA A 58 -8.53 -18.62 -16.33
C ALA A 58 -9.18 -19.75 -15.51
N GLU A 59 -8.87 -19.86 -14.22
CA GLU A 59 -9.47 -20.85 -13.32
C GLU A 59 -10.95 -20.57 -13.05
N PHE A 60 -11.32 -19.31 -12.78
CA PHE A 60 -12.70 -18.90 -12.59
C PHE A 60 -13.53 -19.10 -13.87
N LEU A 61 -12.95 -18.80 -15.03
CA LEU A 61 -13.55 -19.00 -16.34
C LEU A 61 -13.42 -20.44 -16.84
N GLN A 62 -12.73 -21.35 -16.14
CA GLN A 62 -12.48 -22.72 -16.59
C GLN A 62 -11.94 -22.80 -18.03
N VAL A 63 -11.05 -21.88 -18.40
CA VAL A 63 -10.39 -21.85 -19.70
C VAL A 63 -8.89 -22.05 -19.54
N ASP A 64 -8.22 -22.32 -20.64
CA ASP A 64 -6.77 -22.33 -20.70
C ASP A 64 -6.20 -20.90 -20.53
N GLU A 65 -5.16 -20.75 -19.70
CA GLU A 65 -4.54 -19.46 -19.43
C GLU A 65 -3.87 -18.89 -20.69
N ASP A 66 -3.22 -19.74 -21.48
CA ASP A 66 -2.55 -19.35 -22.70
C ASP A 66 -3.56 -18.95 -23.79
N TRP A 67 -4.72 -19.61 -23.85
CA TRP A 67 -5.83 -19.15 -24.69
C TRP A 67 -6.33 -17.79 -24.22
N LEU A 68 -6.58 -17.61 -22.92
CA LEU A 68 -7.08 -16.32 -22.42
C LEU A 68 -6.10 -15.16 -22.74
N MET A 69 -4.80 -15.44 -22.69
CA MET A 69 -3.73 -14.47 -22.97
C MET A 69 -3.44 -14.24 -24.46
N GLY A 70 -4.22 -14.85 -25.37
CA GLY A 70 -4.13 -14.59 -26.81
C GLY A 70 -3.25 -15.56 -27.62
N LYS A 71 -2.77 -16.67 -27.02
CA LYS A 71 -2.03 -17.71 -27.75
C LYS A 71 -2.99 -18.61 -28.54
N ASP A 72 -2.50 -19.23 -29.60
CA ASP A 72 -3.29 -20.13 -30.45
C ASP A 72 -3.32 -21.55 -29.86
N VAL A 73 -4.06 -21.70 -28.76
CA VAL A 73 -4.30 -22.98 -28.07
C VAL A 73 -5.82 -23.16 -27.85
N PRO A 74 -6.33 -24.38 -27.67
CA PRO A 74 -7.77 -24.59 -27.41
C PRO A 74 -8.26 -23.85 -26.16
N MET A 75 -9.51 -23.37 -26.20
CA MET A 75 -10.14 -22.62 -25.10
C MET A 75 -10.31 -23.46 -23.83
N GLU A 76 -10.67 -24.74 -23.98
CA GLU A 76 -10.90 -25.65 -22.87
C GLU A 76 -9.61 -26.39 -22.52
N ARG A 77 -9.40 -26.61 -21.22
CA ARG A 77 -8.28 -27.44 -20.75
C ARG A 77 -8.49 -28.86 -21.26
N THR A 78 -7.70 -29.31 -22.22
CA THR A 78 -7.67 -30.72 -22.62
C THR A 78 -7.07 -31.51 -21.46
N VAL A 79 -7.93 -32.12 -20.65
CA VAL A 79 -7.48 -33.14 -19.69
C VAL A 79 -7.04 -34.34 -20.52
N SER A 80 -5.75 -34.42 -20.86
CA SER A 80 -5.17 -35.69 -21.30
C SER A 80 -5.17 -36.64 -20.10
N THR A 81 -6.28 -37.36 -19.96
CA THR A 81 -6.45 -38.52 -19.10
C THR A 81 -5.40 -39.56 -19.46
N ARG A 82 -4.31 -39.64 -18.68
CA ARG A 82 -3.52 -40.86 -18.59
C ARG A 82 -4.40 -41.93 -17.96
N SER A 83 -4.93 -42.84 -18.78
CA SER A 83 -5.51 -44.10 -18.36
C SER A 83 -4.76 -45.23 -19.08
N GLY A 84 -4.17 -46.16 -18.32
CA GLY A 84 -3.61 -47.42 -18.82
C GLY A 84 -4.74 -48.36 -19.27
N SER A 85 -4.52 -49.33 -20.16
CA SER A 85 -3.81 -50.60 -19.90
C SER A 85 -3.53 -51.36 -21.23
N PRO A 86 -3.05 -52.63 -21.21
CA PRO A 86 -1.70 -53.07 -21.55
C PRO A 86 -1.59 -53.73 -22.95
N ASP A 87 -0.46 -53.58 -23.65
CA ASP A 87 0.09 -54.66 -24.51
C ASP A 87 1.49 -54.30 -25.04
N ALA A 88 2.42 -55.23 -24.81
CA ALA A 88 3.68 -55.58 -25.51
C ALA A 88 4.64 -54.50 -26.09
N TYR A 89 5.82 -54.43 -25.44
CA TYR A 89 7.22 -54.05 -25.80
C TYR A 89 7.67 -54.05 -27.30
N PRO A 90 8.84 -53.45 -27.70
CA PRO A 90 10.07 -53.23 -26.90
C PRO A 90 10.89 -51.93 -27.13
N ASP A 91 11.80 -51.70 -26.17
CA ASP A 91 13.14 -51.08 -26.24
C ASP A 91 13.35 -49.78 -27.05
N ASP A 92 13.51 -48.66 -26.33
CA ASP A 92 14.65 -47.72 -26.44
C ASP A 92 14.38 -46.47 -25.61
N ILE A 93 14.73 -46.50 -24.31
CA ILE A 93 14.80 -45.29 -23.48
C ILE A 93 16.23 -44.77 -23.53
N ALA A 94 16.48 -43.91 -24.51
CA ALA A 94 17.53 -42.90 -24.38
C ALA A 94 17.11 -41.92 -23.27
N SER A 95 17.99 -41.77 -22.29
CA SER A 95 17.82 -40.95 -21.09
C SER A 95 17.59 -39.46 -21.42
N ALA A 96 16.34 -39.02 -21.39
CA ALA A 96 16.00 -37.60 -21.30
C ALA A 96 15.87 -37.22 -19.82
N GLN A 97 16.94 -36.63 -19.28
CA GLN A 97 16.99 -36.06 -17.94
C GLN A 97 15.87 -35.05 -17.75
N THR A 98 14.99 -35.31 -16.79
CA THR A 98 13.98 -34.35 -16.33
C THR A 98 14.71 -33.26 -15.55
N GLN A 99 14.98 -32.11 -16.19
CA GLN A 99 15.41 -30.93 -15.47
C GLN A 99 14.24 -30.45 -14.59
N PRO A 100 14.44 -30.27 -13.27
CA PRO A 100 13.46 -29.59 -12.45
C PRO A 100 13.32 -28.16 -12.97
N THR A 101 12.10 -27.70 -13.19
CA THR A 101 11.80 -26.28 -13.36
C THR A 101 12.28 -25.57 -12.11
N GLU A 102 13.46 -24.96 -12.17
CA GLU A 102 13.97 -24.06 -11.14
C GLU A 102 12.94 -22.94 -10.98
N GLY A 103 12.10 -23.05 -9.95
CA GLY A 103 11.25 -21.98 -9.49
C GLY A 103 12.15 -20.82 -9.16
N ARG A 104 12.13 -19.78 -10.01
CA ARG A 104 12.90 -18.55 -9.84
C ARG A 104 12.67 -18.03 -8.43
N THR A 105 13.65 -18.20 -7.55
CA THR A 105 13.58 -17.77 -6.16
C THR A 105 13.31 -16.27 -6.15
N MET A 106 12.15 -15.87 -5.63
CA MET A 106 11.82 -14.45 -5.54
C MET A 106 12.87 -13.76 -4.67
N ARG A 107 13.46 -12.68 -5.20
CA ARG A 107 14.47 -11.92 -4.46
C ARG A 107 13.84 -11.36 -3.19
N THR A 108 14.38 -11.74 -2.04
CA THR A 108 14.00 -11.14 -0.75
C THR A 108 14.56 -9.72 -0.69
N PHE A 109 13.69 -8.74 -0.46
CA PHE A 109 14.09 -7.37 -0.19
C PHE A 109 14.02 -7.14 1.32
N THR A 110 15.17 -6.97 1.95
CA THR A 110 15.26 -6.61 3.36
C THR A 110 15.03 -5.12 3.55
N LYS A 111 14.70 -4.71 4.78
CA LYS A 111 14.66 -3.28 5.14
C LYS A 111 16.06 -2.66 4.98
N SER A 112 16.10 -1.35 4.74
CA SER A 112 17.36 -0.59 4.76
C SER A 112 17.99 -0.67 6.15
N HIS A 113 19.31 -0.77 6.21
CA HIS A 113 20.06 -0.79 7.48
C HIS A 113 19.84 0.47 8.33
N LYS A 114 19.44 1.59 7.71
CA LYS A 114 19.02 2.81 8.43
C LYS A 114 17.82 2.59 9.37
N LEU A 115 17.07 1.50 9.19
CA LEU A 115 15.90 1.16 10.00
C LEU A 115 16.20 0.05 11.02
N ASP A 116 17.46 -0.36 11.20
CA ASP A 116 17.80 -1.46 12.09
C ASP A 116 17.56 -1.09 13.56
N HIS A 117 17.76 0.18 13.94
CA HIS A 117 17.62 0.69 15.31
C HIS A 117 16.40 1.61 15.53
N VAL A 118 15.57 1.78 14.50
CA VAL A 118 14.38 2.64 14.57
C VAL A 118 13.24 1.90 15.29
N LEU A 119 12.86 2.39 16.46
CA LEU A 119 11.78 1.85 17.29
C LEU A 119 10.71 2.91 17.51
N TYR A 120 9.50 2.66 16.99
CA TYR A 120 8.34 3.53 17.18
C TYR A 120 7.14 2.72 17.71
N ASP A 121 7.27 2.25 18.94
CA ASP A 121 6.39 1.22 19.51
C ASP A 121 5.02 1.73 20.02
N VAL A 122 4.69 3.01 19.81
CA VAL A 122 3.33 3.52 20.04
C VAL A 122 2.28 2.74 19.20
N ARG A 123 2.72 2.09 18.12
CA ARG A 123 1.93 1.22 17.25
C ARG A 123 2.53 -0.19 17.10
N GLY A 124 3.21 -0.67 18.13
CA GLY A 124 3.85 -1.99 18.13
C GLY A 124 2.89 -3.16 18.39
N PRO A 125 3.42 -4.34 18.80
CA PRO A 125 2.63 -5.58 18.96
C PRO A 125 1.42 -5.47 19.90
N VAL A 126 1.49 -4.59 20.90
CA VAL A 126 0.35 -4.32 21.82
C VAL A 126 -0.82 -3.66 21.07
N ALA A 127 -0.53 -2.77 20.13
CA ALA A 127 -1.56 -2.16 19.30
C ALA A 127 -2.18 -3.17 18.32
N ASP A 128 -1.38 -4.09 17.80
CA ASP A 128 -1.85 -5.18 16.94
C ASP A 128 -2.80 -6.11 17.69
N GLU A 129 -2.45 -6.50 18.92
CA GLU A 129 -3.32 -7.33 19.75
C GLU A 129 -4.59 -6.59 20.15
N ALA A 130 -4.50 -5.31 20.50
CA ALA A 130 -5.68 -4.47 20.75
C ALA A 130 -6.61 -4.43 19.52
N ALA A 131 -6.06 -4.30 18.31
CA ALA A 131 -6.83 -4.33 17.07
C ALA A 131 -7.46 -5.71 16.80
N ARG A 132 -6.76 -6.80 17.13
CA ARG A 132 -7.31 -8.16 17.06
C ARG A 132 -8.49 -8.34 18.02
N MET A 133 -8.38 -7.86 19.26
CA MET A 133 -9.46 -7.90 20.25
C MET A 133 -10.66 -7.05 19.82
N GLU A 134 -10.41 -5.85 19.26
CA GLU A 134 -11.46 -4.99 18.68
C GLU A 134 -12.19 -5.66 17.53
N SER A 135 -11.47 -6.32 16.61
CA SER A 135 -12.10 -7.05 15.49
C SER A 135 -12.89 -8.27 15.94
N ALA A 136 -12.57 -8.85 17.10
CA ALA A 136 -13.37 -9.88 17.78
C ALA A 136 -14.58 -9.32 18.55
N GLY A 137 -14.84 -8.00 18.49
CA GLY A 137 -15.97 -7.33 19.14
C GLY A 137 -15.71 -6.87 20.57
N THR A 138 -14.47 -6.98 21.06
CA THR A 138 -14.12 -6.47 22.39
C THR A 138 -13.93 -4.96 22.35
N HIS A 139 -14.58 -4.25 23.26
CA HIS A 139 -14.37 -2.81 23.40
C HIS A 139 -13.06 -2.53 24.15
N ILE A 140 -12.09 -1.86 23.51
CA ILE A 140 -10.80 -1.50 24.11
C ILE A 140 -10.74 0.00 24.38
N LEU A 141 -10.50 0.39 25.64
CA LEU A 141 -10.20 1.78 25.99
C LEU A 141 -8.72 2.07 25.76
N LYS A 142 -8.41 2.83 24.72
CA LYS A 142 -7.04 3.15 24.30
C LYS A 142 -6.48 4.36 25.07
N LEU A 143 -5.72 4.12 26.13
CA LEU A 143 -5.04 5.18 26.91
C LEU A 143 -3.57 5.39 26.49
N ASN A 144 -3.17 4.86 25.34
CA ASN A 144 -1.78 4.82 24.87
C ASN A 144 -1.41 5.97 23.92
N ILE A 145 -2.37 6.63 23.27
CA ILE A 145 -2.11 7.71 22.30
C ILE A 145 -2.73 9.00 22.83
N GLY A 146 -1.95 10.08 22.84
CA GLY A 146 -2.41 11.44 23.11
C GLY A 146 -3.23 12.04 21.97
N ASN A 147 -4.25 11.32 21.47
CA ASN A 147 -5.19 11.81 20.47
C ASN A 147 -6.45 12.31 21.20
N PRO A 148 -6.71 13.62 21.28
CA PRO A 148 -7.84 14.15 22.04
C PRO A 148 -9.21 13.84 21.41
N ALA A 149 -9.29 13.70 20.09
CA ALA A 149 -10.58 13.64 19.38
C ALA A 149 -11.46 12.43 19.79
N PRO A 150 -10.94 11.20 19.94
CA PRO A 150 -11.69 10.07 20.51
C PRO A 150 -12.30 10.33 21.89
N PHE A 151 -11.75 11.27 22.68
CA PHE A 151 -12.21 11.60 24.02
C PHE A 151 -13.14 12.82 24.07
N GLY A 152 -13.68 13.24 22.93
CA GLY A 152 -14.68 14.31 22.86
C GLY A 152 -14.11 15.72 22.81
N PHE A 153 -12.79 15.89 22.83
CA PHE A 153 -12.19 17.18 22.51
C PHE A 153 -12.42 17.50 21.04
N ARG A 154 -12.86 18.73 20.76
CA ARG A 154 -13.16 19.20 19.42
C ARG A 154 -12.35 20.46 19.12
N THR A 155 -12.04 20.63 17.85
CA THR A 155 -11.46 21.87 17.33
C THR A 155 -12.41 23.02 17.61
N PRO A 156 -11.93 24.20 18.07
CA PRO A 156 -12.77 25.37 18.26
C PRO A 156 -13.50 25.78 16.97
N ASP A 157 -14.74 26.28 17.12
CA ASP A 157 -15.62 26.61 16.00
C ASP A 157 -15.02 27.66 15.07
N GLU A 158 -14.30 28.64 15.63
CA GLU A 158 -13.61 29.69 14.87
C GLU A 158 -12.55 29.11 13.91
N VAL A 159 -11.83 28.07 14.33
CA VAL A 159 -10.82 27.41 13.48
C VAL A 159 -11.49 26.64 12.36
N VAL A 160 -12.58 25.91 12.66
CA VAL A 160 -13.35 25.18 11.66
C VAL A 160 -13.94 26.13 10.63
N TYR A 161 -14.50 27.25 11.10
CA TYR A 161 -15.08 28.28 10.25
C TYR A 161 -14.02 28.86 9.30
N ASP A 162 -12.89 29.35 9.83
CA ASP A 162 -11.84 29.98 9.02
C ASP A 162 -11.23 28.99 8.01
N MET A 163 -10.98 27.74 8.42
CA MET A 163 -10.53 26.69 7.50
C MET A 163 -11.53 26.44 6.38
N SER A 164 -12.83 26.38 6.69
CA SER A 164 -13.88 26.14 5.69
C SER A 164 -13.97 27.28 4.67
N GLN A 165 -13.83 28.54 5.13
CA GLN A 165 -13.90 29.73 4.28
C GLN A 165 -12.69 29.85 3.35
N GLN A 166 -11.50 29.44 3.82
CA GLN A 166 -10.26 29.55 3.04
C GLN A 166 -9.99 28.34 2.13
N LEU A 167 -10.77 27.26 2.27
CA LEU A 167 -10.55 26.02 1.50
C LEU A 167 -10.54 26.25 -0.03
N PRO A 168 -11.45 27.07 -0.62
CA PRO A 168 -11.43 27.34 -2.06
C PRO A 168 -10.17 28.07 -2.55
N ASP A 169 -9.53 28.87 -1.68
CA ASP A 169 -8.39 29.71 -2.03
C ASP A 169 -7.03 29.05 -1.71
N THR A 170 -7.03 27.80 -1.25
CA THR A 170 -5.84 27.10 -0.72
C THR A 170 -5.50 25.80 -1.46
N GLU A 171 -6.02 25.61 -2.67
CA GLU A 171 -5.75 24.42 -3.51
C GLU A 171 -4.32 24.37 -4.09
N GLY A 172 -3.68 25.53 -4.23
CA GLY A 172 -2.35 25.65 -4.82
C GLY A 172 -1.21 25.40 -3.83
N TYR A 173 -0.03 25.12 -4.36
CA TYR A 173 1.18 25.08 -3.54
C TYR A 173 1.46 26.44 -2.91
N SER A 174 1.74 26.43 -1.61
CA SER A 174 2.23 27.60 -0.88
C SER A 174 3.76 27.71 -0.99
N PRO A 175 4.37 28.85 -0.62
CA PRO A 175 5.82 28.96 -0.46
C PRO A 175 6.37 27.87 0.46
N SER A 176 7.60 27.40 0.22
CA SER A 176 8.18 26.26 0.95
C SER A 176 8.30 26.44 2.46
N LYS A 177 8.42 27.68 2.96
CA LYS A 177 8.42 27.98 4.41
C LYS A 177 7.02 28.01 5.02
N GLY A 178 5.97 28.05 4.20
CA GLY A 178 4.59 28.23 4.60
C GLY A 178 3.99 29.59 4.28
N LEU A 179 2.68 29.68 4.46
CA LEU A 179 1.88 30.90 4.26
C LEU A 179 2.43 32.06 5.10
N PHE A 180 2.57 33.23 4.48
CA PHE A 180 3.08 34.42 5.15
C PHE A 180 2.21 34.81 6.37
N SER A 181 0.88 34.76 6.23
CA SER A 181 -0.06 35.08 7.32
C SER A 181 0.15 34.16 8.53
N ALA A 182 0.26 32.84 8.30
CA ALA A 182 0.52 31.86 9.35
C ALA A 182 1.87 32.10 10.03
N ARG A 183 2.94 32.30 9.25
CA ARG A 183 4.27 32.61 9.80
C ARG A 183 4.28 33.91 10.61
N LYS A 184 3.57 34.94 10.16
CA LYS A 184 3.45 36.22 10.87
C LYS A 184 2.73 36.06 12.21
N ALA A 185 1.66 35.27 12.25
CA ALA A 185 0.96 34.94 13.49
C ALA A 185 1.88 34.19 14.48
N ILE A 186 2.67 33.22 14.00
CA ILE A 186 3.66 32.51 14.82
C ILE A 186 4.74 33.47 15.35
N MET A 187 5.24 34.38 14.52
CA MET A 187 6.21 35.41 14.93
C MET A 187 5.65 36.30 16.05
N GLN A 188 4.40 36.78 15.90
CA GLN A 188 3.73 37.57 16.92
C GLN A 188 3.52 36.77 18.22
N TYR A 189 3.19 35.48 18.12
CA TYR A 189 3.08 34.61 19.27
C TYR A 189 4.43 34.44 19.99
N ALA A 190 5.52 34.28 19.24
CA ALA A 190 6.87 34.21 19.80
C ALA A 190 7.26 35.50 20.56
N GLN A 191 6.87 36.67 20.02
CA GLN A 191 7.05 37.96 20.70
C GLN A 191 6.26 38.02 22.01
N LEU A 192 5.01 37.56 22.04
CA LEU A 192 4.20 37.47 23.27
C LEU A 192 4.80 36.51 24.30
N LYS A 193 5.55 35.50 23.84
CA LYS A 193 6.31 34.57 24.71
C LYS A 193 7.69 35.09 25.09
N ASN A 194 8.05 36.31 24.71
CA ASN A 194 9.35 36.93 24.95
C ASN A 194 10.53 36.10 24.39
N ILE A 195 10.32 35.39 23.28
CA ILE A 195 11.40 34.69 22.59
C ILE A 195 12.14 35.74 21.73
N PRO A 196 13.41 36.04 22.02
CA PRO A 196 14.13 37.10 21.34
C PRO A 196 14.50 36.69 19.91
N ASN A 197 14.66 37.69 19.03
CA ASN A 197 15.27 37.54 17.70
C ASN A 197 14.58 36.59 16.72
N VAL A 198 13.26 36.34 16.88
CA VAL A 198 12.48 35.59 15.88
C VAL A 198 12.02 36.54 14.78
N SER A 199 12.54 36.36 13.58
CA SER A 199 12.09 37.04 12.36
C SER A 199 11.14 36.15 11.55
N ILE A 200 10.49 36.73 10.54
CA ILE A 200 9.59 36.00 9.64
C ILE A 200 10.31 34.89 8.86
N ASP A 201 11.61 35.05 8.63
CA ASP A 201 12.42 34.13 7.84
C ASP A 201 12.92 32.92 8.63
N ASP A 202 12.81 32.97 9.95
CA ASP A 202 13.21 31.90 10.88
C ASP A 202 12.10 30.85 11.09
N ILE A 203 10.92 31.07 10.51
CA ILE A 203 9.73 30.27 10.76
C ILE A 203 9.41 29.38 9.56
N TYR A 204 9.25 28.09 9.84
CA TYR A 204 8.85 27.05 8.89
C TYR A 204 7.58 26.36 9.40
N THR A 205 6.57 26.24 8.55
CA THR A 205 5.38 25.41 8.85
C THR A 205 5.51 24.06 8.14
N GLY A 206 5.24 22.97 8.83
CA GLY A 206 5.25 21.62 8.27
C GLY A 206 3.97 20.86 8.60
N ASN A 207 3.91 19.62 8.11
CA ASN A 207 2.86 18.64 8.33
C ASN A 207 2.95 18.05 9.75
N GLY A 208 2.69 18.90 10.73
CA GLY A 208 2.93 18.62 12.13
C GLY A 208 4.42 18.68 12.51
N VAL A 209 4.67 18.68 13.82
CA VAL A 209 6.04 18.77 14.37
C VAL A 209 6.89 17.56 13.97
N SER A 210 6.26 16.41 13.70
CA SER A 210 6.98 15.18 13.34
C SER A 210 7.82 15.31 12.07
N GLU A 211 7.32 16.01 11.06
CA GLU A 211 8.09 16.27 9.84
C GLU A 211 9.29 17.18 10.13
N LEU A 212 9.07 18.24 10.92
CA LEU A 212 10.09 19.25 11.21
C LEU A 212 11.24 18.68 12.05
N ILE A 213 10.97 17.79 13.02
CA ILE A 213 12.01 17.08 13.77
C ILE A 213 12.94 16.32 12.82
N ASN A 214 12.36 15.53 11.93
CA ASN A 214 13.13 14.74 10.97
C ASN A 214 13.95 15.62 10.02
N LEU A 215 13.37 16.71 9.51
CA LEU A 215 14.07 17.67 8.65
C LEU A 215 15.22 18.35 9.39
N SER A 216 15.01 18.79 10.63
CA SER A 216 16.05 19.46 11.43
C SER A 216 17.23 18.54 11.74
N LEU A 217 16.97 17.30 12.14
CA LEU A 217 18.04 16.33 12.43
C LEU A 217 18.78 15.91 11.17
N SER A 218 18.05 15.62 10.09
CA SER A 218 18.65 15.24 8.79
C SER A 218 19.50 16.36 8.19
N ALA A 219 19.16 17.62 8.43
CA ALA A 219 19.92 18.76 7.94
C ALA A 219 21.14 19.10 8.81
N LEU A 220 21.18 18.62 10.05
CA LEU A 220 22.21 18.96 11.03
C LEU A 220 23.29 17.87 11.17
N LEU A 221 22.89 16.59 11.13
CA LEU A 221 23.74 15.47 11.51
C LEU A 221 24.39 14.77 10.32
N ASP A 222 25.68 14.48 10.44
CA ASP A 222 26.42 13.53 9.64
C ASP A 222 26.49 12.14 10.31
N ASN A 223 26.98 11.13 9.58
CA ASN A 223 27.16 9.80 10.14
C ASN A 223 28.22 9.81 11.26
N GLY A 224 27.81 9.40 12.46
CA GLY A 224 28.68 9.36 13.64
C GLY A 224 28.51 10.55 14.58
N ASP A 225 27.69 11.55 14.21
CA ASP A 225 27.29 12.60 15.13
C ASP A 225 26.35 12.07 16.22
N GLU A 226 26.38 12.72 17.38
CA GLU A 226 25.58 12.35 18.54
C GLU A 226 24.65 13.50 18.95
N VAL A 227 23.44 13.16 19.39
CA VAL A 227 22.44 14.12 19.89
C VAL A 227 21.98 13.72 21.29
N LEU A 228 21.91 14.70 22.19
CA LEU A 228 21.37 14.51 23.53
C LEU A 228 19.84 14.41 23.47
N VAL A 229 19.32 13.22 23.80
CA VAL A 229 17.88 12.94 23.93
C VAL A 229 17.57 12.61 25.40
N PRO A 230 16.53 13.23 26.01
CA PRO A 230 16.17 12.97 27.40
C PRO A 230 15.65 11.53 27.58
N SER A 231 15.74 10.99 28.80
CA SER A 231 15.14 9.69 29.15
C SER A 231 14.24 9.86 30.38
N PRO A 232 12.93 9.50 30.29
CA PRO A 232 12.23 8.95 29.13
C PRO A 232 12.06 9.97 27.99
N ASP A 233 12.02 9.48 26.75
CA ASP A 233 11.94 10.32 25.55
C ASP A 233 10.54 10.31 24.91
N TYR A 234 10.38 11.12 23.86
CA TYR A 234 9.32 10.92 22.87
C TYR A 234 9.94 10.14 21.70
N PRO A 235 9.53 8.87 21.43
CA PRO A 235 10.28 7.93 20.59
C PRO A 235 10.61 8.38 19.17
N LEU A 236 9.92 9.41 18.66
CA LEU A 236 10.27 10.01 17.37
C LEU A 236 11.69 10.60 17.35
N TRP A 237 12.17 11.16 18.46
CA TRP A 237 13.52 11.72 18.53
C TRP A 237 14.56 10.63 18.33
N THR A 238 14.49 9.54 19.10
CA THR A 238 15.37 8.38 18.92
C THR A 238 15.20 7.71 17.55
N ALA A 239 14.00 7.70 16.98
CA ALA A 239 13.75 7.15 15.64
C ALA A 239 14.38 7.98 14.50
N CYS A 240 14.71 9.24 14.73
CA CYS A 240 15.28 10.16 13.73
C CYS A 240 16.80 10.34 13.83
N VAL A 241 17.46 9.73 14.81
CA VAL A 241 18.93 9.77 15.01
C VAL A 241 19.59 8.43 14.70
#